data_AF-A0A941PPR1-F1
#
_entry.id   AF-A0A941PPR1-F1
#
_cell.length_a   1.000
_cell.length_b   1.000
_cell.length_c   1.000
_cell.angle_alpha   90.00
_cell.angle_beta   90.00
_cell.angle_gamma   90.00
#
_symmetry.space_group_name_H-M   'P 1'
#
loop_
_entity.id
_entity.type
_entity.pdbx_description
1 polymer ?
#
loop_
_entity_poly.entity_id
_entity_poly.type
_entity_poly.pdbx_seq_one_letter_code
_entity_poly.pdbx_strand_id
1 'polypeptide(L)'
;KLDGRVDAREGEAILSASRESGAARDPAALDAAFANAQLSKGELIAYLQAKSRAFTRDQKVWLLKALLAVFVSDGRFDESEHAALVDYTAAIGFDRESAPNVLRNLSRQFTRGSIT
;
A
#
# COMPACT_ATOMS: atom_id res chain seq x y z
N LYS A 1 7.79 -4.62 4.35
CA LYS A 1 9.20 -5.06 4.35
C LYS A 1 9.46 -5.91 3.11
N LEU A 2 9.54 -5.27 1.94
CA LEU A 2 9.91 -5.98 0.70
C LEU A 2 11.43 -6.21 0.64
N ASP A 3 12.20 -5.25 1.15
CA ASP A 3 13.66 -5.23 1.26
C ASP A 3 14.18 -5.64 2.66
N GLY A 4 13.26 -5.98 3.58
CA GLY A 4 13.56 -6.34 4.96
C GLY A 4 13.66 -5.17 5.95
N ARG A 5 13.51 -3.92 5.49
CA ARG A 5 13.59 -2.72 6.34
C ARG A 5 12.31 -1.89 6.22
N VAL A 6 12.21 -0.91 7.12
CA VAL A 6 11.24 0.19 7.07
C VAL A 6 11.99 1.42 7.53
N ASP A 7 12.05 2.46 6.71
CA ASP A 7 12.66 3.72 7.11
C ASP A 7 11.67 4.67 7.81
N ALA A 8 12.16 5.79 8.32
CA ALA A 8 11.33 6.76 9.03
C ALA A 8 10.25 7.40 8.13
N ARG A 9 10.52 7.55 6.83
CA ARG A 9 9.58 8.16 5.85
C ARG A 9 8.46 7.20 5.50
N GLU A 10 8.78 5.92 5.30
CA GLU A 10 7.80 4.86 5.12
C GLU A 10 6.91 4.72 6.35
N GLY A 11 7.49 4.81 7.54
CA GLY A 11 6.75 4.82 8.81
C GLY A 11 5.75 5.98 8.90
N GLU A 12 6.19 7.21 8.62
CA GLU A 12 5.30 8.38 8.59
C GLU A 12 4.19 8.26 7.55
N ALA A 13 4.50 7.74 6.36
CA ALA A 13 3.52 7.50 5.30
C ALA A 13 2.44 6.50 5.74
N ILE A 14 2.81 5.43 6.43
CA ILE A 14 1.85 4.45 6.98
C ILE A 14 0.98 5.08 8.07
N LEU A 15 1.55 5.92 8.94
CA LEU A 15 0.79 6.62 9.97
C LEU A 15 -0.18 7.65 9.39
N SER A 16 0.21 8.35 8.32
CA SER A 16 -0.68 9.27 7.59
C SER A 16 -1.85 8.51 6.98
N ALA A 17 -1.56 7.48 6.20
CA ALA A 17 -2.60 6.64 5.60
C ALA A 17 -3.51 6.04 6.68
N SER A 18 -2.95 5.53 7.77
CA SER A 18 -3.76 4.97 8.87
C SER A 18 -4.73 6.01 9.47
N ARG A 19 -4.30 7.28 9.61
CA ARG A 19 -5.18 8.38 10.04
C ARG A 19 -6.28 8.69 9.02
N GLU A 20 -5.94 8.75 7.73
CA GLU A 20 -6.90 9.02 6.65
C GLU A 20 -7.98 7.93 6.50
N SER A 21 -7.67 6.68 6.85
CA SER A 21 -8.68 5.59 6.90
C SER A 21 -9.56 5.62 8.16
N GLY A 22 -9.30 6.51 9.11
CA GLY A 22 -9.95 6.52 10.43
C GLY A 22 -9.41 5.47 11.40
N ALA A 23 -8.42 4.67 11.00
CA ALA A 23 -7.74 3.68 11.83
C ALA A 23 -6.48 4.28 12.47
N ALA A 24 -6.63 5.38 13.20
CA ALA A 24 -5.50 6.06 13.84
C ALA A 24 -4.69 5.06 14.69
N ARG A 25 -3.42 4.88 14.33
CA ARG A 25 -2.46 4.06 15.08
C ARG A 25 -1.44 4.98 15.72
N ASP A 26 -1.06 4.67 16.95
CA ASP A 26 0.11 5.29 17.55
C ASP A 26 1.41 4.69 16.96
N PRO A 27 2.54 5.42 17.01
CA PRO A 27 3.82 4.93 16.50
C PRO A 27 4.29 3.62 17.15
N ALA A 28 4.04 3.41 18.44
CA ALA A 28 4.47 2.21 19.16
C ALA A 28 3.70 0.95 18.68
N ALA A 29 2.44 1.10 18.32
CA ALA A 29 1.60 0.05 17.73
C ALA A 29 2.05 -0.28 16.31
N LEU A 30 2.60 0.69 15.57
CA LEU A 30 3.22 0.44 14.27
C LEU A 30 4.53 -0.32 14.41
N ASP A 31 5.39 0.09 15.34
CA ASP A 31 6.65 -0.62 15.65
C ASP A 31 6.39 -2.05 16.11
N ALA A 32 5.41 -2.25 17.00
CA ALA A 32 4.99 -3.57 17.44
C ALA A 32 4.43 -4.41 16.27
N ALA A 33 3.65 -3.81 15.36
CA ALA A 33 3.16 -4.50 14.18
C ALA A 33 4.31 -4.94 13.26
N PHE A 34 5.35 -4.11 13.10
CA PHE A 34 6.53 -4.47 12.32
C PHE A 34 7.44 -5.50 12.98
N ALA A 35 7.55 -5.48 14.29
CA ALA A 35 8.28 -6.50 15.05
C ALA A 35 7.61 -7.87 14.94
N ASN A 36 6.28 -7.89 14.83
CA ASN A 36 5.47 -9.10 14.70
C ASN A 36 5.04 -9.39 13.25
N ALA A 37 5.57 -8.67 12.26
CA ALA A 37 5.20 -8.88 10.87
C ALA A 37 5.77 -10.22 10.37
N GLN A 38 4.89 -11.22 10.25
CA GLN A 38 5.28 -12.59 9.86
C GLN A 38 4.90 -12.97 8.43
N LEU A 39 4.08 -12.16 7.73
CA LEU A 39 3.61 -12.51 6.39
C LEU A 39 4.72 -12.28 5.35
N SER A 40 5.09 -13.36 4.64
CA SER A 40 5.83 -13.27 3.39
C SER A 40 5.02 -12.56 2.30
N LYS A 41 5.67 -12.15 1.21
CA LYS A 41 4.99 -11.53 0.05
C LYS A 41 3.84 -12.41 -0.47
N GLY A 42 4.06 -13.72 -0.57
CA GLY A 42 3.05 -14.67 -1.03
C GLY A 42 1.86 -14.78 -0.08
N GLU A 43 2.11 -14.83 1.23
CA GLU A 43 1.05 -14.89 2.24
C GLU A 43 0.25 -13.59 2.31
N LEU A 44 0.91 -12.44 2.12
CA LEU A 44 0.22 -11.16 2.00
C LEU A 44 -0.69 -11.11 0.77
N ILE A 45 -0.22 -11.59 -0.39
CA ILE A 45 -1.04 -11.69 -1.61
C ILE A 45 -2.26 -12.59 -1.35
N ALA A 46 -2.05 -13.76 -0.76
CA ALA A 46 -3.13 -14.70 -0.45
C ALA A 46 -4.15 -14.09 0.54
N TYR A 47 -3.67 -13.38 1.56
CA TYR A 47 -4.50 -12.66 2.51
C TYR A 47 -5.34 -11.58 1.82
N LEU A 48 -4.71 -10.75 0.98
CA LEU A 48 -5.39 -9.70 0.22
C LEU A 48 -6.44 -10.30 -0.72
N GLN A 49 -6.12 -11.37 -1.44
CA GLN A 49 -7.09 -12.08 -2.30
C GLN A 49 -8.29 -12.58 -1.52
N ALA A 50 -8.06 -13.23 -0.38
CA ALA A 50 -9.12 -13.77 0.48
C ALA A 50 -10.03 -12.67 1.04
N LYS A 51 -9.45 -11.52 1.43
CA LYS A 51 -10.21 -10.40 2.02
C LYS A 51 -10.77 -9.42 0.98
N SER A 52 -10.26 -9.44 -0.25
CA SER A 52 -10.63 -8.48 -1.30
C SER A 52 -12.12 -8.40 -1.57
N ARG A 53 -12.86 -9.52 -1.43
CA ARG A 53 -14.31 -9.58 -1.65
C ARG A 53 -15.11 -8.84 -0.58
N ALA A 54 -14.54 -8.64 0.61
CA ALA A 54 -15.15 -7.87 1.69
C ALA A 54 -14.95 -6.35 1.55
N PHE A 55 -14.06 -5.91 0.64
CA PHE A 55 -13.82 -4.50 0.42
C PHE A 55 -14.70 -3.93 -0.69
N THR A 56 -15.24 -2.73 -0.46
CA THR A 56 -15.86 -1.93 -1.52
C THR A 56 -14.80 -1.48 -2.52
N ARG A 57 -15.24 -1.06 -3.72
CA ARG A 57 -14.32 -0.52 -4.73
C ARG A 57 -13.51 0.66 -4.17
N ASP A 58 -14.15 1.55 -3.42
CA ASP A 58 -13.49 2.73 -2.86
C ASP A 58 -12.46 2.36 -1.79
N GLN A 59 -12.74 1.37 -0.94
CA GLN A 59 -11.78 0.84 0.03
C GLN A 59 -10.56 0.22 -0.66
N LYS A 60 -10.76 -0.48 -1.78
CA LYS A 60 -9.65 -1.02 -2.59
C LYS A 60 -8.80 0.09 -3.21
N VAL A 61 -9.44 1.13 -3.76
CA VAL A 61 -8.74 2.31 -4.29
C VAL A 61 -7.95 3.01 -3.19
N TRP A 62 -8.55 3.16 -2.00
CA TRP A 62 -7.90 3.78 -0.86
C TRP A 62 -6.67 2.98 -0.40
N LEU A 63 -6.78 1.65 -0.32
CA LEU A 63 -5.64 0.78 0.00
C LEU A 63 -4.50 0.92 -1.03
N LEU A 64 -4.80 1.05 -2.32
CA LEU A 64 -3.77 1.32 -3.34
C LEU A 64 -3.09 2.66 -3.16
N LYS A 65 -3.86 3.71 -2.81
CA LYS A 65 -3.30 5.03 -2.52
C LYS A 65 -2.33 4.96 -1.35
N ALA A 66 -2.73 4.28 -0.27
CA ALA A 66 -1.89 4.06 0.90
C ALA A 66 -0.60 3.32 0.53
N LEU A 67 -0.69 2.20 -0.22
CA LEU A 67 0.49 1.45 -0.67
C LEU A 67 1.42 2.28 -1.54
N LEU A 68 0.85 3.06 -2.47
CA LEU A 68 1.62 3.94 -3.35
C LEU A 68 2.34 5.03 -2.54
N ALA A 69 1.68 5.65 -1.56
CA ALA A 69 2.27 6.67 -0.71
C ALA A 69 3.49 6.14 0.06
N VAL A 70 3.42 4.90 0.55
CA VAL A 70 4.54 4.24 1.23
C VAL A 70 5.68 3.97 0.26
N PHE A 71 5.40 3.39 -0.90
CA PHE A 71 6.42 2.98 -1.88
C PHE A 71 7.13 4.15 -2.57
N VAL A 72 6.59 5.38 -2.47
CA VAL A 72 7.26 6.58 -3.02
C VAL A 72 7.87 7.47 -1.92
N SER A 73 7.69 7.11 -0.65
CA SER A 73 8.05 7.97 0.48
C SER A 73 9.57 8.16 0.65
N ASP A 74 10.36 7.18 0.26
CA ASP A 74 11.83 7.25 0.31
C ASP A 74 12.43 7.93 -0.94
N GLY A 75 11.60 8.19 -1.96
CA GLY A 75 11.97 8.81 -3.23
C GLY A 75 12.57 7.85 -4.25
N ARG A 76 12.56 6.54 -3.99
CA ARG A 76 13.04 5.50 -4.91
C ARG A 76 11.89 4.53 -5.14
N PHE A 77 11.45 4.45 -6.39
CA PHE A 77 10.44 3.48 -6.80
C PHE A 77 11.07 2.58 -7.85
N ASP A 78 11.56 1.42 -7.44
CA ASP A 78 12.30 0.51 -8.29
C ASP A 78 11.41 -0.54 -8.98
N GLU A 79 12.00 -1.34 -9.87
CA GLU A 79 11.30 -2.37 -10.64
C GLU A 79 10.66 -3.44 -9.72
N SER A 80 11.28 -3.74 -8.58
CA SER A 80 10.82 -4.76 -7.65
C SER A 80 9.60 -4.30 -6.83
N GLU A 81 9.59 -3.03 -6.44
CA GLU A 81 8.45 -2.36 -5.79
C GLU A 81 7.31 -2.17 -6.78
N HIS A 82 7.63 -1.84 -8.03
CA HIS A 82 6.65 -1.78 -9.11
C HIS A 82 5.98 -3.15 -9.33
N ALA A 83 6.76 -4.22 -9.45
CA ALA A 83 6.23 -5.57 -9.61
C ALA A 83 5.37 -5.98 -8.40
N ALA A 84 5.80 -5.67 -7.18
CA ALA A 84 5.01 -5.95 -5.98
C ALA A 84 3.69 -5.17 -5.95
N LEU A 85 3.70 -3.89 -6.34
CA LEU A 85 2.49 -3.08 -6.41
C LEU A 85 1.50 -3.60 -7.45
N VAL A 86 1.98 -4.08 -8.60
CA VAL A 86 1.15 -4.75 -9.61
C VAL A 86 0.52 -6.04 -9.05
N ASP A 87 1.31 -6.87 -8.36
CA ASP A 87 0.81 -8.10 -7.75
C ASP A 87 -0.26 -7.81 -6.68
N TYR A 88 -0.06 -6.79 -5.83
CA TYR A 88 -1.04 -6.38 -4.82
C TYR A 88 -2.31 -5.79 -5.43
N THR A 89 -2.16 -5.00 -6.51
CA THR A 89 -3.30 -4.45 -7.25
C THR A 89 -4.17 -5.56 -7.85
N ALA A 90 -3.54 -6.58 -8.42
CA ALA A 90 -4.25 -7.78 -8.87
C ALA A 90 -4.88 -8.56 -7.71
N ALA A 91 -4.16 -8.69 -6.58
CA ALA A 91 -4.63 -9.43 -5.41
C ALA A 91 -5.92 -8.83 -4.80
N ILE A 92 -6.08 -7.51 -4.82
CA ILE A 92 -7.30 -6.86 -4.32
C ILE A 92 -8.45 -6.85 -5.34
N GLY A 93 -8.24 -7.44 -6.52
CA GLY A 93 -9.28 -7.67 -7.53
C GLY A 93 -9.45 -6.55 -8.56
N PHE A 94 -8.44 -5.70 -8.76
CA PHE A 94 -8.34 -4.96 -10.01
C PHE A 94 -7.74 -5.87 -11.07
N ASP A 95 -8.25 -5.78 -12.30
CA ASP A 95 -7.70 -6.57 -13.40
C ASP A 95 -6.23 -6.20 -13.63
N ARG A 96 -5.36 -7.20 -13.84
CA ARG A 96 -3.90 -7.03 -13.98
C ARG A 96 -3.54 -6.15 -15.19
N GLU A 97 -4.35 -6.16 -16.25
CA GLU A 97 -4.18 -5.29 -17.42
C GLU A 97 -4.63 -3.85 -17.14
N SER A 98 -5.64 -3.68 -16.27
CA SER A 98 -6.14 -2.37 -15.85
C SER A 98 -5.32 -1.71 -14.74
N ALA A 99 -4.58 -2.52 -13.96
CA ALA A 99 -3.79 -2.08 -12.81
C ALA A 99 -2.82 -0.94 -13.14
N PRO A 100 -2.02 -0.99 -14.23
CA PRO A 100 -1.14 0.11 -14.61
C PRO A 100 -1.88 1.43 -14.87
N ASN A 101 -3.08 1.38 -15.45
CA ASN A 101 -3.89 2.56 -15.72
C ASN A 101 -4.45 3.18 -14.43
N VAL A 102 -4.90 2.34 -13.49
CA VAL A 102 -5.33 2.77 -12.16
C VAL A 102 -4.16 3.44 -11.43
N LEU A 103 -2.98 2.79 -11.39
CA LEU A 103 -1.79 3.32 -10.75
C LEU A 103 -1.32 4.65 -11.36
N ARG A 104 -1.31 4.77 -12.70
CA ARG A 104 -0.99 6.04 -13.39
C ARG A 104 -1.97 7.16 -13.08
N ASN A 105 -3.25 6.86 -12.90
CA ASN A 105 -4.25 7.87 -12.53
C ASN A 105 -4.09 8.29 -11.07
N LEU A 106 -3.84 7.34 -10.17
CA LEU A 106 -3.59 7.62 -8.75
C LEU A 106 -2.30 8.42 -8.54
N SER A 107 -1.21 8.03 -9.19
CA SER A 107 0.06 8.76 -9.18
C SER A 107 -0.13 10.21 -9.64
N ARG A 108 -0.85 10.43 -10.76
CA ARG A 108 -1.16 11.79 -11.24
C ARG A 108 -2.00 12.61 -10.26
N GLN A 109 -2.90 11.99 -9.52
CA GLN A 109 -3.70 12.66 -8.49
C GLN A 109 -2.86 13.03 -7.26
N PHE A 110 -1.92 12.16 -6.87
CA PHE A 110 -0.93 12.43 -5.82
C PHE A 110 -0.02 13.60 -6.18
N THR A 111 0.59 13.59 -7.38
CA THR A 111 1.50 14.68 -7.81
C THR A 111 0.80 16.04 -7.90
N ARG A 112 -0.52 16.06 -8.13
CA ARG A 112 -1.32 17.30 -8.17
C ARG A 112 -1.83 17.75 -6.81
N GLY A 113 -1.53 17.03 -5.72
CA GLY A 113 -2.04 17.35 -4.38
C GLY A 113 -3.57 17.23 -4.26
N SER A 114 -4.22 16.49 -5.16
CA SER A 114 -5.69 16.27 -5.12
C SER A 114 -6.09 15.10 -4.21
N ILE A 115 -5.11 14.42 -3.62
CA ILE A 115 -5.27 13.42 -2.57
C ILE A 115 -4.19 13.75 -1.54
N THR A 116 -4.63 14.10 -0.34
CA THR A 116 -3.84 14.28 0.87
C THR A 116 -4.57 13.60 2.00
#